data_AF-A0A813K7H8-F1
#
_entry.id   AF-A0A813K7H8-F1
#
_cell.length_a   1.000
_cell.length_b   1.000
_cell.length_c   1.000
_cell.angle_alpha   90.00
_cell.angle_beta   90.00
_cell.angle_gamma   90.00
#
_symmetry.space_group_name_H-M   'P 1'
#
loop_
_entity.id
_entity.type
_entity.pdbx_description
1 polymer ?
#
loop_
_entity_poly.entity_id
_entity_poly.type
_entity_poly.pdbx_seq_one_letter_code
_entity_poly.pdbx_strand_id
1 'polypeptide(L)'
;AIVAFGGGLVLAWRQPFSWQVAYRERELPSRYAVVIDAGSTGSRVHVFRFALTSGELLDIGGTPEVFRSTIPGLSSCDRNHTCLSSLLEPLLQTAAASVPAELRPTTPLSVRATAGLRLLPHAQAEELLHDTRTVLQAYGFQDGGVELMGGDK
;
A
#
# COMPACT_ATOMS: atom_id res chain seq x y z
N ALA A 1 -43.69 0.83 7.94
CA ALA A 1 -45.06 0.79 8.51
C ALA A 1 -44.97 0.59 10.00
N ILE A 2 -45.48 1.55 10.79
CA ILE A 2 -46.12 1.44 12.11
C ILE A 2 -46.74 2.83 12.38
N VAL A 3 -47.83 2.76 13.12
CA VAL A 3 -48.94 3.68 13.37
C VAL A 3 -48.53 4.97 14.08
N ALA A 4 -49.16 6.09 13.71
CA ALA A 4 -49.07 7.36 14.42
C ALA A 4 -50.14 7.46 15.52
N PHE A 5 -49.78 7.95 16.70
CA PHE A 5 -50.65 8.78 17.52
C PHE A 5 -49.80 9.69 18.43
N GLY A 6 -50.12 10.99 18.44
CA GLY A 6 -49.60 11.96 19.41
C GLY A 6 -48.72 13.03 18.78
N GLY A 7 -49.19 14.28 18.88
CA GLY A 7 -48.64 15.47 18.22
C GLY A 7 -47.14 15.70 18.41
N GLY A 8 -46.53 16.15 17.32
CA GLY A 8 -45.15 16.60 17.28
C GLY A 8 -44.64 16.55 15.85
N LEU A 9 -44.72 17.67 15.14
CA LEU A 9 -44.08 17.83 13.84
C LEU A 9 -42.55 17.87 14.07
N VAL A 10 -41.91 16.70 14.15
CA VAL A 10 -40.45 16.62 14.13
C VAL A 10 -40.04 16.75 12.67
N LEU A 11 -39.57 17.95 12.30
CA LEU A 11 -38.88 18.19 11.05
C LEU A 11 -37.80 17.12 10.87
N ALA A 12 -37.92 16.33 9.81
CA ALA A 12 -36.99 15.28 9.45
C ALA A 12 -35.60 15.88 9.22
N TRP A 13 -34.72 15.75 10.20
CA TRP A 13 -33.30 15.96 9.99
C TRP A 13 -32.83 14.90 9.00
N ARG A 14 -32.43 15.36 7.81
CA ARG A 14 -31.66 14.55 6.85
C ARG A 14 -30.53 13.88 7.64
N GLN A 15 -30.52 12.55 7.59
CA GLN A 15 -29.65 11.70 8.40
C GLN A 15 -28.21 12.21 8.37
N PRO A 16 -27.55 12.42 9.52
CA PRO A 16 -26.12 12.68 9.51
C PRO A 16 -25.43 11.42 8.96
N PHE A 17 -24.37 11.64 8.19
CA PHE A 17 -23.36 10.64 7.85
C PHE A 17 -23.12 9.76 9.10
N SER A 18 -23.54 8.49 9.04
CA SER A 18 -23.78 7.72 10.26
C SER A 18 -22.46 7.28 10.87
N TRP A 19 -22.21 7.69 12.10
CA TRP A 19 -21.05 7.22 12.87
C TRP A 19 -21.00 5.70 13.01
N GLN A 20 -22.15 5.02 12.95
CA GLN A 20 -22.25 3.56 12.98
C GLN A 20 -21.60 2.91 11.75
N VAL A 21 -21.67 3.52 10.57
CA VAL A 21 -21.00 3.01 9.36
C VAL A 21 -19.50 3.22 9.47
N ALA A 22 -19.05 4.42 9.89
CA ALA A 22 -17.63 4.72 10.08
C ALA A 22 -16.98 3.89 11.22
N TYR A 23 -17.71 3.59 12.30
CA TYR A 23 -17.22 2.71 13.37
C TYR A 23 -17.08 1.26 12.90
N ARG A 24 -17.99 0.78 12.05
CA ARG A 24 -18.01 -0.60 11.59
C ARG A 24 -16.77 -0.94 10.75
N GLU A 25 -16.35 -0.04 9.87
CA GLU A 25 -15.21 -0.30 8.96
C GLU A 25 -13.85 -0.43 9.66
N ARG A 26 -13.62 0.27 10.77
CA ARG A 26 -12.34 0.22 11.49
C ARG A 26 -12.08 -1.13 12.18
N GLU A 27 -13.13 -1.85 12.55
CA GLU A 27 -13.03 -3.17 13.21
C GLU A 27 -13.28 -4.35 12.27
N LEU A 28 -13.56 -4.10 10.98
CA LEU A 28 -13.72 -5.21 10.04
C LEU A 28 -12.43 -6.03 9.95
N PRO A 29 -12.54 -7.37 10.03
CA PRO A 29 -11.48 -8.27 9.62
C PRO A 29 -11.02 -7.85 8.22
N SER A 30 -9.74 -7.52 8.08
CA SER A 30 -9.21 -6.92 6.87
C SER A 30 -7.85 -7.52 6.50
N ARG A 31 -7.57 -7.49 5.20
CA ARG A 31 -6.25 -7.81 4.63
C ARG A 31 -5.67 -6.56 4.00
N TYR A 32 -4.36 -6.51 3.92
CA TYR A 32 -3.63 -5.40 3.31
C TYR A 32 -2.85 -5.88 2.11
N ALA A 33 -2.50 -4.95 1.22
CA ALA A 33 -1.53 -5.17 0.17
C ALA A 33 -0.66 -3.92 0.02
N VAL A 34 0.64 -4.12 -0.16
CA VAL A 34 1.60 -3.03 -0.39
C VAL A 34 2.22 -3.23 -1.76
N VAL A 35 2.21 -2.17 -2.56
CA VAL A 35 2.83 -2.15 -3.90
C VAL A 35 3.79 -0.98 -3.97
N ILE A 36 5.04 -1.26 -4.32
CA ILE A 36 6.04 -0.25 -4.63
C ILE A 36 6.22 -0.21 -6.15
N ASP A 37 5.82 0.89 -6.78
CA ASP A 37 6.14 1.20 -8.17
C ASP A 37 7.54 1.83 -8.23
N ALA A 38 8.51 1.08 -8.74
CA ALA A 38 9.90 1.49 -8.85
C ALA A 38 10.19 1.98 -10.27
N GLY A 39 10.04 3.29 -10.48
CA GLY A 39 10.37 3.98 -11.72
C GLY A 39 11.83 4.44 -11.79
N SER A 40 12.24 4.92 -12.97
CA SER A 40 13.55 5.56 -13.16
C SER A 40 13.65 6.93 -12.50
N THR A 41 12.59 7.73 -12.60
CA THR A 41 12.55 9.11 -12.08
C THR A 41 12.20 9.15 -10.59
N GLY A 42 11.42 8.19 -10.12
CA GLY A 42 10.99 8.13 -8.73
C GLY A 42 10.32 6.79 -8.41
N SER A 43 10.24 6.51 -7.11
CA SER A 43 9.59 5.31 -6.59
C SER A 43 8.38 5.73 -5.75
N ARG A 44 7.28 4.97 -5.83
CA ARG A 44 6.06 5.23 -5.05
C ARG A 44 5.61 4.00 -4.29
N VAL A 45 5.07 4.18 -3.10
CA VAL A 45 4.38 3.14 -2.33
C VAL A 45 2.88 3.40 -2.34
N HIS A 46 2.14 2.33 -2.47
CA HIS A 46 0.70 2.26 -2.44
C HIS A 46 0.31 1.23 -1.38
N VAL A 47 -0.51 1.62 -0.40
CA VAL A 47 -1.04 0.71 0.62
C VAL A 47 -2.55 0.67 0.49
N PHE A 48 -3.07 -0.54 0.36
CA PHE A 48 -4.50 -0.81 0.26
C PHE A 48 -4.97 -1.68 1.41
N ARG A 49 -6.21 -1.49 1.83
CA ARG A 49 -6.90 -2.30 2.83
C ARG A 49 -8.18 -2.84 2.22
N PHE A 50 -8.44 -4.12 2.42
CA PHE A 50 -9.63 -4.78 1.90
C PHE A 50 -10.37 -5.52 3.01
N ALA A 51 -11.70 -5.52 2.95
CA ALA A 51 -12.52 -6.38 3.80
C ALA A 51 -12.20 -7.86 3.48
N LEU A 52 -11.94 -8.67 4.52
CA LEU A 52 -11.61 -10.08 4.32
C LEU A 52 -12.75 -10.86 3.66
N THR A 53 -14.00 -10.53 4.01
CA THR A 53 -15.20 -11.25 3.57
C THR A 53 -15.66 -10.84 2.17
N SER A 54 -15.85 -9.54 1.92
CA SER A 54 -16.38 -9.04 0.64
C SER A 54 -15.28 -8.74 -0.39
N GLY A 55 -14.05 -8.50 0.07
CA GLY A 55 -12.96 -8.02 -0.78
C GLY A 55 -13.11 -6.56 -1.21
N GLU A 56 -14.07 -5.83 -0.66
CA GLU A 56 -14.25 -4.40 -0.89
C GLU A 56 -13.05 -3.60 -0.36
N LEU A 57 -12.71 -2.54 -1.09
CA LEU A 57 -11.68 -1.59 -0.67
C LEU A 57 -12.19 -0.79 0.54
N LEU A 58 -11.38 -0.70 1.58
CA LEU A 58 -11.68 0.00 2.83
C LEU A 58 -10.74 1.19 3.00
N ASP A 59 -11.21 2.20 3.71
CA ASP A 59 -10.39 3.36 4.04
C ASP A 59 -9.29 3.04 5.06
N ILE A 60 -8.16 3.72 4.88
CA ILE A 60 -7.05 3.82 5.82
C ILE A 60 -6.95 5.29 6.23
N GLY A 61 -7.35 5.62 7.46
CA GLY A 61 -7.28 7.02 7.94
C GLY A 61 -8.18 8.00 7.17
N GLY A 62 -9.24 7.51 6.51
CA GLY A 62 -10.17 8.32 5.71
C GLY A 62 -9.77 8.50 4.25
N THR A 63 -8.79 7.73 3.76
CA THR A 63 -8.45 7.65 2.33
C THR A 63 -8.49 6.20 1.86
N PRO A 64 -8.90 5.93 0.60
CA PRO A 64 -8.94 4.57 0.05
C PRO A 64 -7.55 3.97 -0.20
N GLU A 65 -6.51 4.80 -0.11
CA GLU A 65 -5.12 4.48 -0.38
C GLU A 65 -4.21 5.37 0.46
N VAL A 66 -3.11 4.80 0.96
CA VAL A 66 -1.97 5.58 1.45
C VAL A 66 -0.89 5.61 0.39
N PHE A 67 -0.47 6.81 0.00
CA PHE A 67 0.48 7.05 -1.07
C PHE A 67 1.67 7.88 -0.57
N ARG A 68 2.88 7.47 -0.96
CA ARG A 68 4.09 8.28 -0.82
C ARG A 68 5.01 8.07 -2.01
N SER A 69 5.73 9.12 -2.40
CA SER A 69 6.73 9.04 -3.47
C SER A 69 8.09 9.58 -3.04
N THR A 70 9.12 9.12 -3.73
CA THR A 70 10.53 9.51 -3.55
C THR A 70 11.16 9.81 -4.90
N ILE A 71 12.15 10.71 -4.90
CA ILE A 71 13.00 11.06 -6.03
C ILE A 71 14.43 11.09 -5.48
N PRO A 72 15.44 10.50 -6.15
CA PRO A 72 15.39 9.83 -7.45
C PRO A 72 14.72 8.44 -7.42
N GLY A 73 14.58 7.79 -8.58
CA GLY A 73 14.03 6.43 -8.69
C GLY A 73 15.05 5.33 -8.44
N LEU A 74 14.58 4.08 -8.36
CA LEU A 74 15.37 2.93 -7.91
C LEU A 74 16.61 2.64 -8.79
N SER A 75 16.52 2.96 -10.09
CA SER A 75 17.65 2.80 -11.04
C SER A 75 18.79 3.81 -10.84
N SER A 76 18.65 4.80 -9.97
CA SER A 76 19.70 5.80 -9.71
C SER A 76 20.78 5.35 -8.72
N CYS A 77 20.54 4.24 -8.00
CA CYS A 77 21.41 3.82 -6.92
C CYS A 77 22.66 3.02 -7.36
N ASP A 78 22.88 2.80 -8.66
CA ASP A 78 24.10 2.20 -9.25
C ASP A 78 24.76 1.09 -8.39
N ARG A 79 23.95 0.15 -7.88
CA ARG A 79 24.39 -1.01 -7.06
C ARG A 79 24.97 -0.66 -5.68
N ASN A 80 24.49 0.41 -5.08
CA ASN A 80 24.81 0.77 -3.71
C ASN A 80 23.66 0.37 -2.78
N HIS A 81 23.88 -0.67 -1.97
CA HIS A 81 22.91 -1.16 -0.98
C HIS A 81 22.45 -0.08 0.01
N THR A 82 23.37 0.79 0.43
CA THR A 82 23.05 1.92 1.32
C THR A 82 22.14 2.92 0.61
N CYS A 83 22.39 3.23 -0.67
CA CYS A 83 21.50 4.09 -1.45
C CYS A 83 20.10 3.49 -1.57
N LEU A 84 20.00 2.18 -1.86
CA LEU A 84 18.70 1.49 -1.97
C LEU A 84 17.93 1.52 -0.67
N SER A 85 18.62 1.23 0.44
CA SER A 85 18.03 1.26 1.77
C SER A 85 17.49 2.64 2.10
N SER A 86 18.30 3.70 1.90
CA SER A 86 17.88 5.08 2.17
C SER A 86 16.75 5.56 1.25
N LEU A 87 16.71 5.11 -0.01
CA LEU A 87 15.64 5.46 -0.96
C LEU A 87 14.32 4.77 -0.59
N LEU A 88 14.37 3.50 -0.22
CA LEU A 88 13.19 2.70 0.10
C LEU A 88 12.68 2.94 1.52
N GLU A 89 13.55 3.30 2.46
CA GLU A 89 13.20 3.55 3.87
C GLU A 89 11.95 4.42 4.05
N PRO A 90 11.83 5.63 3.46
CA PRO A 90 10.64 6.46 3.61
C PRO A 90 9.36 5.79 3.08
N LEU A 91 9.46 4.98 2.02
CA LEU A 91 8.34 4.23 1.46
C LEU A 91 7.91 3.08 2.39
N LEU A 92 8.89 2.34 2.91
CA LEU A 92 8.68 1.21 3.80
C LEU A 92 8.19 1.64 5.18
N GLN A 93 8.67 2.77 5.70
CA GLN A 93 8.15 3.38 6.92
C GLN A 93 6.67 3.78 6.76
N THR A 94 6.29 4.33 5.60
CA THR A 94 4.88 4.64 5.31
C THR A 94 4.04 3.35 5.31
N ALA A 95 4.49 2.29 4.64
CA ALA A 95 3.79 1.00 4.67
C ALA A 95 3.68 0.43 6.09
N ALA A 96 4.77 0.45 6.87
CA ALA A 96 4.79 -0.06 8.24
C ALA A 96 3.91 0.76 9.20
N ALA A 97 3.76 2.06 8.96
CA ALA A 97 2.86 2.91 9.74
C ALA A 97 1.38 2.68 9.39
N SER A 98 1.08 2.26 8.16
CA SER A 98 -0.29 2.00 7.69
C SER A 98 -0.79 0.58 8.00
N VAL A 99 0.12 -0.40 8.09
CA VAL A 99 -0.22 -1.81 8.31
C VAL A 99 0.11 -2.22 9.75
N PRO A 100 -0.88 -2.70 10.54
CA PRO A 100 -0.66 -3.23 11.88
C PRO A 100 0.42 -4.31 11.90
N ALA A 101 1.27 -4.30 12.92
CA ALA A 101 2.45 -5.17 12.99
C ALA A 101 2.08 -6.66 12.91
N GLU A 102 0.93 -7.03 13.46
CA GLU A 102 0.41 -8.39 13.50
C GLU A 102 -0.04 -8.90 12.13
N LEU A 103 -0.37 -7.98 11.21
CA LEU A 103 -0.85 -8.30 9.86
C LEU A 103 0.25 -8.25 8.81
N ARG A 104 1.43 -7.69 9.12
CA ARG A 104 2.55 -7.60 8.16
C ARG A 104 2.98 -8.98 7.64
N PRO A 105 3.10 -10.05 8.47
CA PRO A 105 3.53 -11.36 7.98
C PRO A 105 2.59 -12.01 6.94
N THR A 106 1.35 -11.52 6.84
CA THR A 106 0.34 -11.97 5.84
C THR A 106 0.02 -10.89 4.80
N THR A 107 0.71 -9.76 4.85
CA THR A 107 0.51 -8.64 3.93
C THR A 107 1.57 -8.72 2.84
N PRO A 108 1.21 -9.05 1.59
CA PRO A 108 2.18 -9.07 0.50
C PRO A 108 2.70 -7.65 0.25
N LEU A 109 4.03 -7.52 0.25
CA LEU A 109 4.72 -6.35 -0.25
C LEU A 109 5.40 -6.72 -1.56
N SER A 110 4.92 -6.12 -2.64
CA SER A 110 5.46 -6.33 -3.98
C SER A 110 6.19 -5.10 -4.49
N VAL A 111 7.28 -5.29 -5.23
CA VAL A 111 7.96 -4.22 -5.97
C VAL A 111 7.82 -4.48 -7.45
N ARG A 112 7.36 -3.47 -8.18
CA ARG A 112 7.23 -3.50 -9.64
C ARG A 112 8.21 -2.51 -10.24
N ALA A 113 9.32 -3.02 -10.73
CA ALA A 113 10.31 -2.25 -11.44
C ALA A 113 9.89 -2.04 -12.90
N THR A 114 9.99 -0.81 -13.38
CA THR A 114 9.57 -0.45 -14.75
C THR A 114 10.77 -0.15 -15.66
N ALA A 115 10.60 0.69 -16.68
CA ALA A 115 11.52 0.84 -17.81
C ALA A 115 12.98 1.14 -17.42
N GLY A 116 13.21 1.86 -16.31
CA GLY A 116 14.55 2.23 -15.84
C GLY A 116 15.48 1.04 -15.57
N LEU A 117 14.97 0.00 -14.90
CA LEU A 117 15.78 -1.18 -14.60
C LEU A 117 16.01 -2.07 -15.82
N ARG A 118 15.12 -2.03 -16.83
CA ARG A 118 15.28 -2.81 -18.07
C ARG A 118 16.46 -2.36 -18.92
N LEU A 119 16.93 -1.13 -18.72
CA LEU A 119 18.09 -0.58 -19.42
C LEU A 119 19.43 -1.07 -18.83
N LEU A 120 19.39 -1.67 -17.64
CA LEU A 120 20.58 -2.26 -17.02
C LEU A 120 20.90 -3.62 -17.65
N PRO A 121 22.18 -4.00 -17.75
CA PRO A 121 22.57 -5.37 -18.10
C PRO A 121 21.94 -6.39 -17.15
N HIS A 122 21.50 -7.54 -17.69
CA HIS A 122 20.69 -8.54 -16.97
C HIS A 122 21.23 -8.90 -15.58
N ALA A 123 22.54 -9.19 -15.47
CA ALA A 123 23.15 -9.56 -14.19
C ALA A 123 23.04 -8.44 -13.13
N GLN A 124 23.07 -7.18 -13.56
CA GLN A 124 22.97 -6.01 -12.68
C GLN A 124 21.54 -5.78 -12.22
N ALA A 125 20.57 -6.03 -13.12
CA ALA A 125 19.17 -5.95 -12.76
C ALA A 125 18.83 -7.03 -11.71
N GLU A 126 19.30 -8.26 -11.88
CA GLU A 126 19.09 -9.34 -10.90
C GLU A 126 19.73 -9.04 -9.53
N GLU A 127 20.96 -8.53 -9.52
CA GLU A 127 21.64 -8.11 -8.27
C GLU A 127 20.83 -7.01 -7.54
N LEU A 128 20.36 -6.00 -8.28
CA LEU A 128 19.54 -4.92 -7.75
C LEU A 128 18.19 -5.41 -7.19
N LEU A 129 17.54 -6.36 -7.86
CA LEU A 129 16.30 -6.96 -7.39
C LEU A 129 16.54 -7.83 -6.14
N HIS A 130 17.68 -8.53 -6.07
CA HIS A 130 18.08 -9.31 -4.90
C HIS A 130 18.33 -8.42 -3.67
N ASP A 131 19.10 -7.34 -3.84
CA ASP A 131 19.34 -6.36 -2.77
C ASP A 131 18.04 -5.71 -2.31
N THR A 132 17.15 -5.40 -3.26
CA THR A 132 15.82 -4.89 -2.94
C THR A 132 15.07 -5.88 -2.04
N ARG A 133 14.97 -7.17 -2.40
CA ARG A 133 14.33 -8.19 -1.54
C ARG A 133 14.92 -8.22 -0.12
N THR A 134 16.23 -8.11 0.00
CA THR A 134 16.92 -8.10 1.31
C THR A 134 16.48 -6.92 2.17
N VAL A 135 16.37 -5.71 1.59
CA VAL A 135 15.88 -4.53 2.30
C VAL A 135 14.43 -4.70 2.76
N LEU A 136 13.58 -5.29 1.92
CA LEU A 136 12.15 -5.49 2.22
C LEU A 136 11.92 -6.45 3.39
N GLN A 137 12.71 -7.53 3.46
CA GLN A 137 12.58 -8.57 4.51
C GLN A 137 12.70 -7.98 5.92
N ALA A 138 13.48 -6.92 6.11
CA ALA A 138 13.67 -6.27 7.41
C ALA A 138 12.37 -5.68 8.00
N TYR A 139 11.32 -5.49 7.20
CA TYR A 139 10.06 -4.88 7.64
C TYR A 139 8.97 -5.90 8.02
N GLY A 140 9.25 -7.22 7.87
CA GLY A 140 8.36 -8.29 8.31
C GLY A 140 7.11 -8.47 7.45
N PHE A 141 7.09 -7.94 6.23
CA PHE A 141 6.03 -8.18 5.25
C PHE A 141 6.17 -9.56 4.61
N GLN A 142 5.05 -10.12 4.14
CA GLN A 142 5.09 -11.28 3.26
C GLN A 142 5.76 -10.89 1.93
N ASP A 143 6.66 -11.72 1.42
CA ASP A 143 7.24 -11.51 0.10
C ASP A 143 6.14 -11.59 -0.97
N GLY A 144 5.83 -10.43 -1.57
CA GLY A 144 4.89 -10.30 -2.67
C GLY A 144 5.54 -10.32 -4.04
N GLY A 145 6.85 -10.56 -4.11
CA GLY A 145 7.64 -10.57 -5.34
C GLY A 145 8.26 -9.21 -5.67
N VAL A 146 9.45 -9.27 -6.26
CA VAL A 146 10.15 -8.12 -6.85
C VAL A 146 10.35 -8.47 -8.31
N GLU A 147 9.62 -7.78 -9.19
CA GLU A 147 9.48 -8.13 -10.60
C GLU A 147 9.77 -6.95 -11.51
N LEU A 148 10.47 -7.25 -12.61
CA LEU A 148 10.54 -6.36 -13.76
C LEU A 148 9.27 -6.55 -14.58
N MET A 149 8.43 -5.53 -14.63
CA MET A 149 7.25 -5.57 -15.49
C MET A 149 7.71 -5.71 -16.95
N GLY A 150 7.00 -6.47 -17.79
CA GLY A 150 7.22 -6.51 -19.24
C GLY A 150 6.78 -5.21 -19.93
N GLY A 151 7.33 -4.94 -21.12
CA GLY A 151 6.98 -3.76 -21.93
C GLY A 151 5.64 -3.88 -22.67
N ASP A 152 5.02 -5.05 -22.61
CA ASP A 152 3.86 -5.37 -23.43
C ASP A 152 2.59 -5.06 -22.64
N LYS A 153 1.94 -3.95 -22.98
CA LYS A 153 0.54 -3.67 -22.68
C LYS A 153 -0.15 -3.17 -23.93
#